data_AF-A0A524EJ85-F1
#
_entry.id   AF-A0A524EJ85-F1
#
_cell.length_a   1.000
_cell.length_b   1.000
_cell.length_c   1.000
_cell.angle_alpha   90.00
_cell.angle_beta   90.00
_cell.angle_gamma   90.00
#
_symmetry.space_group_name_H-M   'P 1'
#
loop_
_entity.id
_entity.type
_entity.pdbx_description
1 polymer ?
#
loop_
_entity_poly.entity_id
_entity_poly.type
_entity_poly.pdbx_seq_one_letter_code
_entity_poly.pdbx_strand_id
1 'polypeptide(L)'
;MFNFKRKIPSKIKSFKNDLAPIIFYFDIFPIEPFQVPILPLPMRIDKLLNGQPTALILPNKNSISGLCQKLNLQFDLSLFISQGIINLIKYAKLKKKEITSFDLDINSIRTWWERSNNIMACIPDLIESFTYIILEFIKMYSYIREHNLTLNQEEYLDALIEYCSNIVNYFRMKIESNIFKTVEKNKIALQKLYFEKRNKVFPIITNIQVYERASSQYKNYGFVPYLIYDDILDCFFYNETQLKLRKIKPISLKVYEDDLIIKKGFSPKSDNKLIRTTEFNRLDIENLLEKID
;
A
#
# COMPACT_ATOMS: atom_id res chain seq x y z
N MET A 1 37.49 21.17 -15.27
CA MET A 1 36.04 20.87 -15.24
C MET A 1 35.80 19.50 -15.88
N PHE A 2 35.59 18.46 -15.08
CA PHE A 2 35.23 17.14 -15.63
C PHE A 2 33.75 17.14 -16.00
N ASN A 3 33.47 17.28 -17.29
CA ASN A 3 32.13 17.21 -17.83
C ASN A 3 31.73 15.73 -17.95
N PHE A 4 31.34 15.12 -16.82
CA PHE A 4 30.73 13.78 -16.84
C PHE A 4 29.36 13.91 -17.52
N LYS A 5 29.30 13.67 -18.82
CA LYS A 5 28.05 13.35 -19.52
C LYS A 5 27.49 12.07 -18.85
N ARG A 6 26.65 12.23 -17.83
CA ARG A 6 25.89 11.12 -17.24
C ARG A 6 25.09 10.49 -18.38
N LYS A 7 25.47 9.28 -18.79
CA LYS A 7 24.66 8.49 -19.74
C LYS A 7 23.30 8.29 -19.07
N ILE A 8 22.26 8.79 -19.71
CA ILE A 8 20.88 8.59 -19.29
C ILE A 8 20.64 7.07 -19.28
N PRO A 9 20.34 6.46 -18.12
CA PRO A 9 20.14 5.01 -18.05
C PRO A 9 18.86 4.65 -18.81
N SER A 10 18.93 3.62 -19.66
CA SER A 10 17.75 3.12 -20.38
C SER A 10 16.83 2.26 -19.52
N LYS A 11 17.33 1.76 -18.37
CA LYS A 11 16.57 0.92 -17.43
C LYS A 11 16.97 1.21 -15.98
N ILE A 12 16.01 1.06 -15.07
CA ILE A 12 16.23 1.10 -13.62
C ILE A 12 16.68 -0.28 -13.16
N LYS A 13 17.69 -0.34 -12.28
CA LYS A 13 18.21 -1.59 -11.71
C LYS A 13 17.13 -2.28 -10.87
N SER A 14 16.93 -3.57 -11.10
CA SER A 14 15.95 -4.41 -10.38
C SER A 14 16.56 -5.79 -10.08
N PHE A 15 16.19 -6.40 -8.97
CA PHE A 15 16.66 -7.73 -8.57
C PHE A 15 15.61 -8.80 -8.90
N LYS A 16 15.98 -9.85 -9.65
CA LYS A 16 15.02 -10.84 -10.17
C LYS A 16 14.28 -11.63 -9.08
N ASN A 17 14.97 -11.98 -7.99
CA ASN A 17 14.41 -12.83 -6.91
C ASN A 17 13.77 -12.00 -5.77
N ASP A 18 13.62 -10.70 -5.98
CA ASP A 18 12.96 -9.80 -5.03
C ASP A 18 11.46 -9.76 -5.30
N LEU A 19 10.68 -10.14 -4.29
CA LEU A 19 9.21 -10.21 -4.36
C LEU A 19 8.56 -8.83 -4.52
N ALA A 20 9.20 -7.79 -3.96
CA ALA A 20 8.66 -6.43 -3.92
C ALA A 20 7.18 -6.38 -3.48
N PRO A 21 6.85 -6.79 -2.24
CA PRO A 21 5.48 -6.66 -1.76
C PRO A 21 5.06 -5.19 -1.71
N ILE A 22 3.82 -4.90 -2.09
CA ILE A 22 3.23 -3.57 -2.07
C ILE A 22 1.93 -3.63 -1.28
N ILE A 23 1.76 -2.69 -0.35
CA ILE A 23 0.47 -2.33 0.26
C ILE A 23 0.00 -1.00 -0.33
N PHE A 24 -1.28 -0.68 -0.16
CA PHE A 24 -1.81 0.64 -0.51
C PHE A 24 -2.39 1.29 0.74
N TYR A 25 -2.16 2.55 1.04
CA TYR A 25 -2.75 3.19 2.23
C TYR A 25 -3.37 4.54 1.90
N PHE A 26 -4.26 5.02 2.79
CA PHE A 26 -4.82 6.35 2.71
C PHE A 26 -3.82 7.38 3.23
N ASP A 27 -3.38 8.30 2.39
CA ASP A 27 -2.67 9.48 2.84
C ASP A 27 -3.67 10.59 3.20
N ILE A 28 -3.16 11.57 3.94
CA ILE A 28 -3.95 12.69 4.47
C ILE A 28 -3.52 14.02 3.88
N PHE A 29 -2.45 14.05 3.08
CA PHE A 29 -1.96 15.23 2.38
C PHE A 29 -2.21 15.18 0.87
N PRO A 30 -2.41 16.34 0.23
CA PRO A 30 -2.50 16.42 -1.22
C PRO A 30 -1.13 16.11 -1.81
N ILE A 31 -1.09 15.18 -2.76
CA ILE A 31 0.15 14.76 -3.41
C ILE A 31 -0.12 14.73 -4.90
N GLU A 32 0.45 15.68 -5.64
CA GLU A 32 0.37 15.66 -7.10
C GLU A 32 1.16 14.45 -7.64
N PRO A 33 0.62 13.72 -8.64
CA PRO A 33 -0.58 14.01 -9.44
C PRO A 33 -1.87 13.32 -8.93
N PHE A 34 -1.93 12.90 -7.67
CA PHE A 34 -3.03 12.09 -7.13
C PHE A 34 -4.18 12.96 -6.60
N GLN A 35 -5.36 12.80 -7.18
CA GLN A 35 -6.58 13.43 -6.69
C GLN A 35 -7.06 12.75 -5.39
N VAL A 36 -7.14 11.42 -5.43
CA VAL A 36 -7.41 10.58 -4.26
C VAL A 36 -6.08 10.01 -3.77
N PRO A 37 -5.56 10.42 -2.60
CA PRO A 37 -4.22 10.03 -2.20
C PRO A 37 -4.23 8.66 -1.52
N ILE A 38 -4.40 7.62 -2.34
CA ILE A 38 -4.15 6.22 -1.97
C ILE A 38 -2.79 5.84 -2.53
N LEU A 39 -1.81 5.64 -1.65
CA LEU A 39 -0.42 5.50 -2.06
C LEU A 39 0.09 4.07 -1.94
N PRO A 40 0.90 3.60 -2.90
CA PRO A 40 1.63 2.35 -2.78
C PRO A 40 2.79 2.50 -1.80
N LEU A 41 3.04 1.48 -0.99
CA LEU A 41 4.20 1.41 -0.14
C LEU A 41 4.76 -0.02 -0.03
N PRO A 42 6.09 -0.22 -0.20
CA PRO A 42 7.04 0.70 -0.82
C PRO A 42 6.65 1.05 -2.27
N MET A 43 7.09 2.22 -2.76
CA MET A 43 6.87 2.64 -4.15
C MET A 43 7.82 1.91 -5.12
N ARG A 44 7.58 0.60 -5.35
CA ARG A 44 8.40 -0.28 -6.18
C ARG A 44 8.17 -0.11 -7.69
N ILE A 45 8.27 1.14 -8.16
CA ILE A 45 8.13 1.46 -9.58
C ILE A 45 9.16 0.74 -10.44
N ASP A 46 10.35 0.41 -9.92
CA ASP A 46 11.37 -0.35 -10.64
C ASP A 46 10.84 -1.67 -11.19
N LYS A 47 9.92 -2.34 -10.49
CA LYS A 47 9.30 -3.58 -10.93
C LYS A 47 8.32 -3.36 -12.07
N LEU A 48 7.46 -2.36 -11.92
CA LEU A 48 6.49 -1.95 -12.94
C LEU A 48 7.19 -1.53 -14.24
N LEU A 49 8.22 -0.68 -14.13
CA LEU A 49 8.98 -0.17 -15.28
C LEU A 49 9.75 -1.26 -16.03
N ASN A 50 10.03 -2.39 -15.38
CA ASN A 50 10.72 -3.55 -15.94
C ASN A 50 9.80 -4.74 -16.26
N GLY A 51 8.48 -4.61 -16.08
CA GLY A 51 7.52 -5.70 -16.29
C GLY A 51 7.77 -6.91 -15.36
N GLN A 52 8.25 -6.69 -14.13
CA GLN A 52 8.54 -7.74 -13.14
C GLN A 52 7.42 -7.83 -12.11
N PRO A 53 7.06 -9.04 -11.62
CA PRO A 53 5.96 -9.17 -10.68
C PRO A 53 6.23 -8.45 -9.35
N THR A 54 5.16 -7.96 -8.74
CA THR A 54 5.10 -7.46 -7.36
C THR A 54 4.01 -8.21 -6.61
N ALA A 55 4.24 -8.60 -5.36
CA ALA A 55 3.16 -9.18 -4.54
C ALA A 55 2.26 -8.08 -3.98
N LEU A 56 1.00 -8.04 -4.42
CA LEU A 56 0.02 -7.12 -3.83
C LEU A 56 -0.53 -7.74 -2.54
N ILE A 57 -0.24 -7.11 -1.41
CA ILE A 57 -0.68 -7.57 -0.10
C ILE A 57 -2.08 -7.04 0.13
N LEU A 58 -3.02 -7.93 0.43
CA LEU A 58 -4.42 -7.58 0.66
C LEU A 58 -4.74 -7.59 2.15
N PRO A 59 -5.57 -6.66 2.62
CA PRO A 59 -5.98 -6.64 4.01
C PRO A 59 -7.02 -7.73 4.28
N ASN A 60 -7.24 -8.03 5.55
CA ASN A 60 -8.30 -8.92 5.98
C ASN A 60 -9.67 -8.26 5.78
N LYS A 61 -10.35 -8.67 4.70
CA LYS A 61 -11.69 -8.17 4.33
C LYS A 61 -12.73 -8.36 5.43
N ASN A 62 -12.67 -9.46 6.19
CA ASN A 62 -13.64 -9.73 7.24
C ASN A 62 -13.50 -8.76 8.40
N SER A 63 -12.27 -8.45 8.81
CA SER A 63 -12.01 -7.44 9.85
C SER A 63 -12.51 -6.05 9.42
N ILE A 64 -12.25 -5.66 8.17
CA ILE A 64 -12.70 -4.37 7.63
C ILE A 64 -14.23 -4.32 7.56
N SER A 65 -14.86 -5.36 7.01
CA SER A 65 -16.32 -5.44 6.88
C SER A 65 -17.00 -5.41 8.26
N GLY A 66 -16.42 -6.12 9.24
CA GLY A 66 -16.92 -6.12 10.61
C GLY A 66 -16.85 -4.76 11.30
N LEU A 67 -15.78 -3.98 11.07
CA LEU A 67 -15.69 -2.61 11.56
C LEU A 67 -16.68 -1.67 10.86
N CYS A 68 -16.74 -1.75 9.52
CA CYS A 68 -17.67 -0.93 8.73
C CYS A 68 -19.12 -1.15 9.15
N GLN A 69 -19.53 -2.39 9.40
CA GLN A 69 -20.87 -2.70 9.90
C GLN A 69 -21.15 -2.03 11.26
N LYS A 70 -20.18 -2.06 12.19
CA LYS A 70 -20.32 -1.41 13.50
C LYS A 70 -20.46 0.11 13.41
N LEU A 71 -19.78 0.71 12.43
CA LEU A 71 -19.75 2.16 12.21
C LEU A 71 -20.80 2.64 11.20
N ASN A 72 -21.67 1.74 10.69
CA ASN A 72 -22.66 2.07 9.65
C ASN A 72 -22.03 2.70 8.39
N LEU A 73 -20.89 2.13 7.97
CA LEU A 73 -20.14 2.49 6.78
C LEU A 73 -20.16 1.35 5.77
N GLN A 74 -19.96 1.70 4.50
CA GLN A 74 -19.62 0.77 3.43
C GLN A 74 -18.27 1.17 2.86
N PHE A 75 -17.33 0.21 2.80
CA PHE A 75 -16.01 0.38 2.21
C PHE A 75 -15.86 -0.52 0.99
N ASP A 76 -15.50 0.07 -0.15
CA ASP A 76 -15.21 -0.66 -1.38
C ASP A 76 -13.70 -0.91 -1.52
N LEU A 77 -13.28 -2.09 -1.07
CA LEU A 77 -11.88 -2.52 -1.17
C LEU A 77 -11.42 -2.61 -2.63
N SER A 78 -12.30 -2.91 -3.58
CA SER A 78 -11.91 -3.02 -4.99
C SER A 78 -11.61 -1.66 -5.59
N LEU A 79 -12.45 -0.65 -5.31
CA LEU A 79 -12.20 0.74 -5.72
C LEU A 79 -10.93 1.28 -5.06
N PHE A 80 -10.75 1.02 -3.76
CA PHE A 80 -9.55 1.41 -3.02
C PHE A 80 -8.26 0.89 -3.68
N ILE A 81 -8.20 -0.42 -3.97
CA ILE A 81 -7.03 -1.03 -4.61
C ILE A 81 -6.85 -0.52 -6.05
N SER A 82 -7.94 -0.37 -6.81
CA SER A 82 -7.91 0.18 -8.17
C SER A 82 -7.28 1.57 -8.20
N GLN A 83 -7.69 2.43 -7.27
CA GLN A 83 -7.17 3.78 -7.14
C GLN A 83 -5.68 3.78 -6.79
N GLY A 84 -5.26 2.90 -5.88
CA GLY A 84 -3.84 2.71 -5.56
C GLY A 84 -3.00 2.29 -6.77
N ILE A 85 -3.50 1.36 -7.59
CA ILE A 85 -2.83 0.92 -8.83
C ILE A 85 -2.74 2.07 -9.84
N ILE A 86 -3.82 2.83 -10.04
CA ILE A 86 -3.85 4.03 -10.89
C ILE A 86 -2.78 5.02 -10.45
N ASN A 87 -2.71 5.32 -9.15
CA ASN A 87 -1.72 6.23 -8.58
C ASN A 87 -0.29 5.70 -8.78
N LEU A 88 -0.04 4.40 -8.57
CA LEU A 88 1.26 3.77 -8.82
C LEU A 88 1.69 3.92 -10.29
N ILE A 89 0.78 3.70 -11.24
CA ILE A 89 1.08 3.83 -12.68
C ILE A 89 1.33 5.31 -13.04
N LYS A 90 0.49 6.24 -12.56
CA LYS A 90 0.68 7.69 -12.78
C LYS A 90 2.06 8.14 -12.26
N TYR A 91 2.41 7.72 -11.05
CA TYR A 91 3.72 8.00 -10.47
C TYR A 91 4.86 7.39 -11.29
N ALA A 92 4.72 6.15 -11.74
CA ALA A 92 5.72 5.46 -12.56
C ALA A 92 5.92 6.15 -13.92
N LYS A 93 4.84 6.60 -14.59
CA LYS A 93 4.89 7.40 -15.83
C LYS A 93 5.74 8.67 -15.62
N LEU A 94 5.44 9.44 -14.56
CA LEU A 94 6.18 10.66 -14.23
C LEU A 94 7.66 10.39 -13.93
N LYS A 95 7.94 9.43 -13.06
CA LYS A 95 9.32 9.12 -12.65
C LYS A 95 10.15 8.52 -13.77
N LYS A 96 9.58 7.71 -14.65
CA LYS A 96 10.31 7.21 -15.84
C LYS A 96 10.70 8.34 -16.78
N LYS A 97 9.81 9.29 -17.01
CA LYS A 97 10.10 10.47 -17.82
C LYS A 97 11.18 11.33 -17.19
N GLU A 98 11.14 11.55 -15.88
CA GLU A 98 12.18 12.27 -15.12
C GLU A 98 13.56 11.59 -15.22
N ILE A 99 13.61 10.26 -15.04
CA ILE A 99 14.88 9.51 -14.96
C ILE A 99 15.48 9.22 -16.33
N THR A 100 14.63 8.93 -17.34
CA THR A 100 15.07 8.39 -18.63
C THR A 100 14.75 9.28 -19.82
N SER A 101 13.94 10.34 -19.63
CA SER A 101 13.38 11.18 -20.70
C SER A 101 12.46 10.45 -21.70
N PHE A 102 12.18 9.17 -21.48
CA PHE A 102 11.23 8.39 -22.27
C PHE A 102 9.94 8.17 -21.50
N ASP A 103 8.82 8.09 -22.22
CA ASP A 103 7.55 7.71 -21.63
C ASP A 103 7.54 6.22 -21.26
N LEU A 104 6.68 5.87 -20.30
CA LEU A 104 6.48 4.48 -19.91
C LEU A 104 5.62 3.76 -20.96
N ASP A 105 6.21 2.76 -21.60
CA ASP A 105 5.52 1.85 -22.51
C ASP A 105 4.39 1.07 -21.80
N ILE A 106 3.21 1.10 -22.42
CA ILE A 106 1.99 0.44 -21.93
C ILE A 106 2.16 -1.08 -21.85
N ASN A 107 2.96 -1.71 -22.72
CA ASN A 107 3.20 -3.14 -22.67
C ASN A 107 4.00 -3.55 -21.42
N SER A 108 4.85 -2.65 -20.91
CA SER A 108 5.54 -2.87 -19.62
C SER A 108 4.54 -2.91 -18.46
N ILE A 109 3.51 -2.06 -18.48
CA ILE A 109 2.43 -2.05 -17.48
C ILE A 109 1.60 -3.32 -17.57
N ARG A 110 1.18 -3.72 -18.78
CA ARG A 110 0.42 -4.96 -19.01
C ARG A 110 1.20 -6.19 -18.54
N THR A 111 2.47 -6.29 -18.93
CA THR A 111 3.35 -7.40 -18.53
C THR A 111 3.53 -7.44 -17.00
N TRP A 112 3.73 -6.28 -16.36
CA TRP A 112 3.81 -6.18 -14.89
C TRP A 112 2.52 -6.68 -14.23
N TRP A 113 1.36 -6.22 -14.72
CA TRP A 113 0.06 -6.59 -14.19
C TRP A 113 -0.21 -8.08 -14.34
N GLU A 114 -0.07 -8.64 -15.54
CA GLU A 114 -0.27 -10.05 -15.82
C GLU A 114 0.60 -10.93 -14.92
N ARG A 115 1.87 -10.58 -14.75
CA ARG A 115 2.79 -11.32 -13.89
C ARG A 115 2.45 -11.19 -12.41
N SER A 116 2.07 -9.99 -11.96
CA SER A 116 1.69 -9.74 -10.56
C SER A 116 0.37 -10.45 -10.19
N ASN A 117 -0.61 -10.48 -11.10
CA ASN A 117 -1.88 -11.18 -10.90
C ASN A 117 -1.73 -12.72 -10.97
N ASN A 118 -0.64 -13.21 -11.56
CA ASN A 118 -0.30 -14.62 -11.63
C ASN A 118 0.48 -15.14 -10.41
N ILE A 119 0.81 -14.29 -9.44
CA ILE A 119 1.47 -14.72 -8.20
C ILE A 119 0.56 -14.57 -6.98
N MET A 120 0.71 -15.47 -6.02
CA MET A 120 0.01 -15.43 -4.74
C MET A 120 1.01 -15.64 -3.61
N ALA A 121 1.11 -14.63 -2.73
CA ALA A 121 1.93 -14.67 -1.54
C ALA A 121 1.03 -14.56 -0.30
N CYS A 122 1.30 -15.38 0.73
CA CYS A 122 0.68 -15.26 2.04
C CYS A 122 1.72 -14.79 3.04
N ILE A 123 1.62 -13.53 3.48
CA ILE A 123 2.55 -12.91 4.42
C ILE A 123 1.71 -12.40 5.61
N PRO A 124 1.44 -13.24 6.62
CA PRO A 124 0.49 -12.94 7.68
C PRO A 124 0.73 -11.60 8.37
N ASP A 125 1.98 -11.28 8.65
CA ASP A 125 2.33 -10.02 9.32
C ASP A 125 2.07 -8.79 8.45
N LEU A 126 2.34 -8.83 7.14
CA LEU A 126 2.00 -7.70 6.27
C LEU A 126 0.48 -7.59 6.08
N ILE A 127 -0.25 -8.71 6.02
CA ILE A 127 -1.72 -8.70 5.98
C ILE A 127 -2.27 -8.07 7.26
N GLU A 128 -1.76 -8.46 8.43
CA GLU A 128 -2.15 -7.92 9.73
C GLU A 128 -1.87 -6.42 9.82
N SER A 129 -0.63 -6.02 9.53
CA SER A 129 -0.20 -4.62 9.55
C SER A 129 -0.99 -3.75 8.58
N PHE A 130 -1.25 -4.24 7.37
CA PHE A 130 -2.01 -3.49 6.39
C PHE A 130 -3.49 -3.37 6.77
N THR A 131 -4.07 -4.45 7.31
CA THR A 131 -5.42 -4.41 7.88
C THR A 131 -5.51 -3.33 8.95
N TYR A 132 -4.52 -3.27 9.86
CA TYR A 132 -4.49 -2.28 10.93
C TYR A 132 -4.52 -0.84 10.41
N ILE A 133 -3.69 -0.51 9.40
CA ILE A 133 -3.67 0.83 8.78
C ILE A 133 -5.06 1.24 8.27
N ILE A 134 -5.74 0.34 7.55
CA ILE A 134 -7.09 0.62 7.03
C ILE A 134 -8.10 0.75 8.16
N LEU A 135 -8.04 -0.10 9.19
CA LEU A 135 -8.97 -0.03 10.31
C LEU A 135 -8.84 1.29 11.08
N GLU A 136 -7.62 1.75 11.35
CA GLU A 136 -7.38 3.03 12.02
C GLU A 136 -7.86 4.21 11.16
N PHE A 137 -7.66 4.16 9.84
CA PHE A 137 -8.20 5.17 8.94
C PHE A 137 -9.73 5.23 8.99
N ILE A 138 -10.41 4.07 8.94
CA ILE A 138 -11.87 3.98 8.99
C ILE A 138 -12.41 4.53 10.33
N LYS A 139 -11.74 4.25 11.44
CA LYS A 139 -12.12 4.80 12.76
C LYS A 139 -12.01 6.33 12.77
N MET A 140 -10.87 6.87 12.34
CA MET A 140 -10.63 8.31 12.26
C MET A 140 -11.66 8.99 11.35
N TYR A 141 -11.91 8.41 10.17
CA TYR A 141 -12.90 8.91 9.24
C TYR A 141 -14.32 8.92 9.84
N SER A 142 -14.73 7.85 10.53
CA SER A 142 -16.04 7.78 11.20
C SER A 142 -16.15 8.85 12.28
N TYR A 143 -15.12 9.01 13.11
CA TYR A 143 -15.09 10.02 14.17
C TYR A 143 -15.28 11.44 13.62
N ILE A 144 -14.46 11.83 12.64
CA ILE A 144 -14.54 13.15 11.98
C ILE A 144 -15.94 13.38 11.42
N ARG A 145 -16.51 12.37 10.79
CA ARG A 145 -17.81 12.46 10.14
C ARG A 145 -18.97 12.54 11.12
N GLU A 146 -18.97 11.71 12.17
CA GLU A 146 -20.01 11.71 13.21
C GLU A 146 -20.10 13.04 13.94
N HIS A 147 -18.96 13.70 14.13
CA HIS A 147 -18.86 15.02 14.76
C HIS A 147 -18.97 16.19 13.76
N ASN A 148 -19.17 15.89 12.47
CA ASN A 148 -19.23 16.87 11.37
C ASN A 148 -18.04 17.84 11.36
N LEU A 149 -16.84 17.31 11.65
CA LEU A 149 -15.62 18.11 11.72
C LEU A 149 -15.18 18.55 10.31
N THR A 150 -14.71 19.78 10.23
CA THR A 150 -14.26 20.46 9.02
C THR A 150 -12.77 20.76 9.14
N LEU A 151 -12.10 20.94 7.99
CA LEU A 151 -10.65 21.14 7.89
C LEU A 151 -10.06 22.28 8.73
N ASN A 152 -10.89 23.23 9.16
CA ASN A 152 -10.44 24.40 9.92
C ASN A 152 -10.61 24.22 11.44
N GLN A 153 -11.23 23.12 11.88
CA GLN A 153 -11.42 22.82 13.30
C GLN A 153 -10.18 22.11 13.86
N GLU A 154 -9.81 22.48 15.08
CA GLU A 154 -8.68 21.87 15.78
C GLU A 154 -8.90 20.38 16.02
N GLU A 155 -10.12 19.99 16.42
CA GLU A 155 -10.53 18.60 16.61
C GLU A 155 -10.35 17.73 15.35
N TYR A 156 -10.48 18.32 14.15
CA TYR A 156 -10.21 17.60 12.89
C TYR A 156 -8.72 17.27 12.78
N LEU A 157 -7.85 18.23 13.09
CA LEU A 157 -6.40 18.04 13.07
C LEU A 157 -5.97 17.06 14.15
N ASP A 158 -6.56 17.13 15.34
CA ASP A 158 -6.28 16.21 16.44
C ASP A 158 -6.63 14.77 16.07
N ALA A 159 -7.77 14.54 15.41
CA ALA A 159 -8.14 13.22 14.91
C ALA A 159 -7.14 12.67 13.86
N LEU A 160 -6.61 13.52 12.98
CA LEU A 160 -5.57 13.13 12.02
C LEU A 160 -4.23 12.85 12.70
N ILE A 161 -3.87 13.63 13.71
CA ILE A 161 -2.66 13.43 14.51
C ILE A 161 -2.77 12.10 15.25
N GLU A 162 -3.89 11.83 15.91
CA GLU A 162 -4.15 10.58 16.62
C GLU A 162 -4.04 9.37 15.68
N TYR A 163 -4.64 9.46 14.48
CA TYR A 163 -4.47 8.45 13.45
C TYR A 163 -2.99 8.17 13.15
N CYS A 164 -2.20 9.22 12.88
CA CYS A 164 -0.76 9.05 12.61
C CYS A 164 -0.01 8.46 13.81
N SER A 165 -0.28 8.95 15.02
CA SER A 165 0.35 8.45 16.26
C SER A 165 0.02 6.97 16.50
N ASN A 166 -1.21 6.52 16.25
CA ASN A 166 -1.61 5.12 16.39
C ASN A 166 -0.83 4.22 15.43
N ILE A 167 -0.68 4.64 14.16
CA ILE A 167 0.13 3.91 13.18
C ILE A 167 1.60 3.88 13.63
N VAL A 168 2.19 5.02 13.99
CA VAL A 168 3.58 5.10 14.44
C VAL A 168 3.83 4.16 15.62
N ASN A 169 2.96 4.18 16.63
CA ASN A 169 3.10 3.33 17.81
C ASN A 169 3.00 1.84 17.46
N TYR A 170 2.03 1.46 16.62
CA TYR A 170 1.87 0.07 16.17
C TYR A 170 3.13 -0.44 15.44
N PHE A 171 3.66 0.33 14.48
CA PHE A 171 4.82 -0.11 13.70
C PHE A 171 6.13 -0.05 14.49
N ARG A 172 6.29 0.88 15.45
CA ARG A 172 7.40 0.84 16.40
C ARG A 172 7.40 -0.45 17.19
N MET A 173 6.26 -0.83 17.76
CA MET A 173 6.13 -2.11 18.47
C MET A 173 6.41 -3.32 17.57
N LYS A 174 5.98 -3.30 16.31
CA LYS A 174 6.30 -4.36 15.33
C LYS A 174 7.81 -4.49 15.12
N ILE A 175 8.52 -3.38 14.92
CA ILE A 175 9.98 -3.38 14.75
C ILE A 175 10.68 -3.83 16.05
N GLU A 176 10.33 -3.24 17.19
CA GLU A 176 10.94 -3.54 18.49
C GLU A 176 10.75 -4.99 18.93
N SER A 177 9.61 -5.61 18.57
CA SER A 177 9.39 -7.04 18.81
C SER A 177 10.40 -7.93 18.09
N ASN A 178 10.99 -7.43 17.00
CA ASN A 178 11.93 -8.12 16.12
C ASN A 178 11.45 -9.53 15.68
N ILE A 179 10.14 -9.70 15.55
CA ILE A 179 9.49 -10.95 15.11
C ILE A 179 8.67 -10.64 13.86
N PHE A 180 8.82 -11.50 12.85
CA PHE A 180 8.07 -11.45 11.61
C PHE A 180 7.45 -12.81 11.28
N LYS A 181 6.14 -12.84 11.07
CA LYS A 181 5.39 -14.06 10.75
C LYS A 181 5.31 -14.29 9.23
N THR A 182 5.74 -15.47 8.79
CA THR A 182 5.58 -15.96 7.41
C THR A 182 4.84 -17.29 7.38
N VAL A 183 4.53 -17.80 6.18
CA VAL A 183 4.02 -19.15 5.98
C VAL A 183 5.08 -19.98 5.25
N GLU A 184 5.45 -21.12 5.85
CA GLU A 184 6.34 -22.11 5.27
C GLU A 184 5.69 -23.49 5.38
N LYS A 185 5.52 -24.20 4.26
CA LYS A 185 4.89 -25.54 4.23
C LYS A 185 3.54 -25.59 4.98
N ASN A 186 2.70 -24.56 4.78
CA ASN A 186 1.39 -24.40 5.40
C ASN A 186 1.41 -24.22 6.94
N LYS A 187 2.56 -23.86 7.53
CA LYS A 187 2.68 -23.52 8.95
C LYS A 187 3.21 -22.10 9.12
N ILE A 188 2.81 -21.46 10.21
CA ILE A 188 3.36 -20.15 10.58
C ILE A 188 4.81 -20.37 11.02
N ALA A 189 5.72 -19.64 10.39
CA ALA A 189 7.12 -19.56 10.78
C ALA A 189 7.40 -18.18 11.37
N LEU A 190 8.17 -18.13 12.45
CA LEU A 190 8.63 -16.89 13.07
C LEU A 190 10.07 -16.64 12.64
N GLN A 191 10.30 -15.47 12.05
CA GLN A 191 11.61 -15.02 11.61
C GLN A 191 11.99 -13.73 12.35
N LYS A 192 13.29 -13.41 12.41
CA LYS A 192 13.74 -12.11 12.91
C LYS A 192 13.65 -11.07 11.81
N LEU A 193 13.30 -9.83 12.16
CA LEU A 193 13.32 -8.69 11.24
C LEU A 193 14.75 -8.20 10.98
N TYR A 194 15.58 -8.22 12.02
CA TYR A 194 16.96 -7.77 11.97
C TYR A 194 17.84 -8.45 13.02
N PHE A 195 19.16 -8.30 12.90
CA PHE A 195 20.10 -8.58 13.99
C PHE A 195 20.90 -7.33 14.35
N GLU A 196 21.40 -7.27 15.58
CA GLU A 196 22.22 -6.17 16.06
C GLU A 196 23.68 -6.62 16.18
N LYS A 197 24.60 -5.79 15.72
CA LYS A 197 26.04 -6.00 15.91
C LYS A 197 26.74 -4.66 16.09
N ARG A 198 27.46 -4.49 17.21
CA ARG A 198 28.17 -3.24 17.55
C ARG A 198 27.24 -2.01 17.51
N ASN A 199 26.05 -2.11 18.11
CA ASN A 199 25.01 -1.06 18.15
C ASN A 199 24.53 -0.62 16.76
N LYS A 200 24.66 -1.48 15.74
CA LYS A 200 24.10 -1.26 14.41
C LYS A 200 23.07 -2.32 14.10
N VAL A 201 21.97 -1.89 13.49
CA VAL A 201 20.87 -2.73 13.02
C VAL A 201 21.19 -3.23 11.61
N PHE A 202 21.02 -4.53 11.40
CA PHE A 202 21.21 -5.19 10.11
C PHE A 202 19.91 -5.90 9.72
N PRO A 203 19.12 -5.31 8.80
CA PRO A 203 17.89 -5.91 8.30
C PRO A 203 18.12 -7.30 7.68
N ILE A 204 17.19 -8.22 7.90
CA ILE A 204 17.25 -9.59 7.38
C ILE A 204 16.42 -9.69 6.09
N ILE A 205 16.96 -10.41 5.10
CA ILE A 205 16.21 -10.83 3.93
C ILE A 205 15.35 -12.03 4.34
N THR A 206 14.04 -11.86 4.30
CA THR A 206 13.05 -12.91 4.55
C THR A 206 12.70 -13.57 3.23
N ASN A 207 12.91 -14.89 3.16
CA ASN A 207 12.46 -15.71 2.04
C ASN A 207 11.06 -16.24 2.33
N ILE A 208 10.18 -16.17 1.34
CA ILE A 208 8.82 -16.73 1.43
C ILE A 208 8.49 -17.59 0.22
N GLN A 209 7.55 -18.51 0.42
CA GLN A 209 6.96 -19.30 -0.66
C GLN A 209 5.85 -18.52 -1.35
N VAL A 210 5.95 -18.40 -2.67
CA VAL A 210 4.99 -17.72 -3.54
C VAL A 210 4.48 -18.72 -4.55
N TYR A 211 3.17 -18.85 -4.65
CA TYR A 211 2.54 -19.71 -5.65
C TYR A 211 2.42 -18.95 -6.98
N GLU A 212 2.99 -19.50 -8.05
CA GLU A 212 2.83 -18.99 -9.41
C GLU A 212 1.76 -19.81 -10.14
N ARG A 213 0.65 -19.15 -10.51
CA ARG A 213 -0.48 -19.78 -11.19
C ARG A 213 -0.11 -20.32 -12.57
N ALA A 214 0.64 -19.54 -13.34
CA ALA A 214 1.02 -19.89 -14.71
C ALA A 214 1.86 -21.18 -14.80
N SER A 215 2.72 -21.44 -13.80
CA SER A 215 3.54 -22.65 -13.73
C SER A 215 2.97 -23.72 -12.80
N SER A 216 1.93 -23.39 -12.02
CA SER A 216 1.38 -24.22 -10.94
C SER A 216 2.44 -24.69 -9.94
N GLN A 217 3.46 -23.86 -9.67
CA GLN A 217 4.60 -24.18 -8.81
C GLN A 217 4.78 -23.14 -7.71
N TYR A 218 5.35 -23.58 -6.58
CA TYR A 218 5.86 -22.70 -5.55
C TYR A 218 7.29 -22.29 -5.85
N LYS A 219 7.58 -21.00 -5.76
CA LYS A 219 8.94 -20.46 -5.84
C LYS A 219 9.27 -19.65 -4.59
N ASN A 220 10.55 -19.59 -4.27
CA ASN A 220 11.04 -18.78 -3.17
C ASN A 220 11.42 -17.40 -3.68
N TYR A 221 10.89 -16.37 -3.03
CA TYR A 221 11.30 -14.99 -3.25
C TYR A 221 11.76 -14.37 -1.93
N GLY A 222 12.74 -13.47 -2.03
CA GLY A 222 13.24 -12.70 -0.89
C GLY A 222 12.64 -11.29 -0.88
N PHE A 223 12.54 -10.70 0.30
CA PHE A 223 12.37 -9.25 0.48
C PHE A 223 12.87 -8.85 1.88
N VAL A 224 12.93 -7.56 2.19
CA VAL A 224 13.39 -7.06 3.50
C VAL A 224 12.20 -6.42 4.22
N PRO A 225 11.50 -7.14 5.12
CA PRO A 225 10.29 -6.62 5.76
C PRO A 225 10.56 -5.39 6.63
N TYR A 226 11.73 -5.33 7.27
CA TYR A 226 12.15 -4.19 8.08
C TYR A 226 12.05 -2.87 7.30
N LEU A 227 12.52 -2.83 6.05
CA LEU A 227 12.48 -1.60 5.24
C LEU A 227 11.05 -1.16 4.91
N ILE A 228 10.11 -2.09 4.79
CA ILE A 228 8.70 -1.75 4.59
C ILE A 228 8.13 -1.08 5.83
N TYR A 229 8.45 -1.62 7.02
CA TYR A 229 8.00 -1.02 8.27
C TYR A 229 8.67 0.33 8.55
N ASP A 230 9.94 0.46 8.18
CA ASP A 230 10.69 1.72 8.25
C ASP A 230 10.07 2.78 7.34
N ASP A 231 9.79 2.44 6.07
CA ASP A 231 9.10 3.32 5.11
C ASP A 231 7.72 3.76 5.64
N ILE A 232 6.95 2.87 6.29
CA ILE A 232 5.66 3.21 6.90
C ILE A 232 5.89 4.22 8.04
N LEU A 233 6.82 3.93 8.94
CA LEU A 233 7.11 4.83 10.07
C LEU A 233 7.53 6.21 9.59
N ASP A 234 8.42 6.30 8.61
CA ASP A 234 8.88 7.56 8.06
C ASP A 234 7.73 8.37 7.46
N CYS A 235 6.85 7.73 6.67
CA CYS A 235 5.67 8.40 6.10
C CYS A 235 4.75 8.96 7.19
N PHE A 236 4.38 8.13 8.16
CA PHE A 236 3.42 8.55 9.20
C PHE A 236 4.03 9.53 10.22
N PHE A 237 5.33 9.43 10.51
CA PHE A 237 6.04 10.40 11.34
C PHE A 237 6.19 11.74 10.64
N TYR A 238 6.51 11.73 9.34
CA TYR A 238 6.50 12.95 8.52
C TYR A 238 5.11 13.58 8.56
N ASN A 239 4.06 12.80 8.34
CA ASN A 239 2.69 13.29 8.31
C ASN A 239 2.27 13.91 9.65
N GLU A 240 2.50 13.21 10.76
CA GLU A 240 2.26 13.70 12.12
C GLU A 240 2.99 15.03 12.37
N THR A 241 4.25 15.13 11.93
CA THR A 241 5.06 16.34 12.07
C THR A 241 4.49 17.51 11.26
N GLN A 242 4.06 17.28 10.02
CA GLN A 242 3.46 18.34 9.20
C GLN A 242 2.14 18.87 9.79
N LEU A 243 1.32 17.98 10.37
CA LEU A 243 0.09 18.35 11.07
C LEU A 243 0.39 19.22 12.30
N LYS A 244 1.29 18.76 13.19
CA LYS A 244 1.67 19.50 14.41
C LYS A 244 2.25 20.88 14.11
N LEU A 245 3.06 20.98 13.04
CA LEU A 245 3.65 22.25 12.60
C LEU A 245 2.71 23.10 11.74
N ARG A 246 1.52 22.59 11.37
CA ARG A 246 0.53 23.24 10.50
C ARG A 246 1.14 23.74 9.17
N LYS A 247 2.13 23.01 8.65
CA LYS A 247 2.90 23.39 7.44
C LYS A 247 2.19 23.08 6.14
N ILE A 248 1.47 21.97 6.10
CA ILE A 248 0.74 21.48 4.95
C ILE A 248 -0.71 21.32 5.36
N LYS A 249 -1.63 21.78 4.52
CA LYS A 249 -3.06 21.60 4.77
C LYS A 249 -3.45 20.16 4.38
N PRO A 250 -4.10 19.39 5.26
CA PRO A 250 -4.59 18.07 4.91
C PRO A 250 -5.72 18.16 3.87
N ILE A 251 -5.97 17.07 3.17
CA ILE A 251 -7.10 16.95 2.24
C ILE A 251 -8.41 16.87 3.01
N SER A 252 -9.51 17.26 2.35
CA SER A 252 -10.84 16.89 2.83
C SER A 252 -11.05 15.39 2.63
N LEU A 253 -11.44 14.67 3.68
CA LEU A 253 -11.78 13.25 3.56
C LEU A 253 -13.03 12.98 2.69
N LYS A 254 -13.77 14.04 2.33
CA LYS A 254 -14.89 13.94 1.39
C LYS A 254 -14.46 13.39 0.03
N VAL A 255 -13.18 13.57 -0.35
CA VAL A 255 -12.64 12.99 -1.58
C VAL A 255 -12.87 11.47 -1.66
N TYR A 256 -12.83 10.77 -0.53
CA TYR A 256 -13.08 9.33 -0.48
C TYR A 256 -14.57 8.96 -0.61
N GLU A 257 -15.48 9.87 -0.29
CA GLU A 257 -16.91 9.74 -0.53
C GLU A 257 -17.28 10.03 -1.98
N ASP A 258 -16.71 11.10 -2.52
CA ASP A 258 -16.95 11.55 -3.90
C ASP A 258 -16.51 10.45 -4.91
N ASP A 259 -15.43 9.72 -4.60
CA ASP A 259 -14.96 8.57 -5.37
C ASP A 259 -15.58 7.21 -4.95
N LEU A 260 -16.61 7.23 -4.10
CA LEU A 260 -17.38 6.07 -3.64
C LEU A 260 -16.56 4.98 -2.93
N ILE A 261 -15.34 5.30 -2.47
CA ILE A 261 -14.45 4.38 -1.77
C ILE A 261 -15.00 4.07 -0.38
N ILE A 262 -15.52 5.09 0.30
CA ILE A 262 -16.23 4.96 1.58
C ILE A 262 -17.54 5.74 1.50
N LYS A 263 -18.65 5.16 1.95
CA LYS A 263 -19.95 5.86 2.01
C LYS A 263 -20.76 5.49 3.24
N LYS A 264 -21.74 6.34 3.57
CA LYS A 264 -22.81 5.98 4.52
C LYS A 264 -23.63 4.83 3.96
N GLY A 265 -23.96 3.84 4.78
CA GLY A 265 -24.95 2.87 4.35
C GLY A 265 -25.25 1.75 5.33
N PHE A 266 -26.53 1.63 5.65
CA PHE A 266 -27.19 0.34 5.88
C PHE A 266 -27.73 -0.14 4.53
N SER A 267 -27.26 -1.28 4.02
CA SER A 267 -28.05 -2.07 3.07
C SER A 267 -28.57 -3.31 3.79
N PRO A 268 -29.82 -3.32 4.27
CA PRO A 268 -30.50 -4.56 4.54
C PRO A 268 -30.83 -5.18 3.17
N LYS A 269 -30.11 -6.23 2.80
CA LYS A 269 -30.16 -6.99 1.53
C LYS A 269 -29.14 -6.54 0.48
N SER A 270 -27.93 -7.08 0.61
CA SER A 270 -27.31 -7.73 -0.53
C SER A 270 -26.73 -9.04 -0.02
N ASP A 271 -27.11 -10.13 -0.66
CA ASP A 271 -26.76 -11.50 -0.30
C ASP A 271 -25.36 -11.65 0.27
N ASN A 272 -25.25 -12.52 1.27
CA ASN A 272 -24.03 -13.27 1.60
C ASN A 272 -23.58 -14.14 0.41
N LYS A 273 -23.46 -13.57 -0.80
CA LYS A 273 -22.52 -14.08 -1.78
C LYS A 273 -21.16 -13.77 -1.20
N LEU A 274 -20.69 -14.73 -0.42
CA LEU A 274 -19.31 -14.99 -0.06
C LEU A 274 -18.42 -14.52 -1.22
N ILE A 275 -17.94 -13.28 -1.15
CA ILE A 275 -17.09 -12.75 -2.21
C ILE A 275 -15.75 -13.43 -1.98
N ARG A 276 -15.56 -14.54 -2.70
CA ARG A 276 -14.34 -15.34 -2.70
C ARG A 276 -13.15 -14.43 -2.95
N THR A 277 -11.98 -14.89 -2.52
CA THR A 277 -10.61 -14.41 -2.79
C THR A 277 -10.25 -14.19 -4.29
N THR A 278 -11.25 -14.13 -5.17
CA THR A 278 -11.20 -13.94 -6.62
C THR A 278 -11.35 -12.49 -7.09
N GLU A 279 -11.45 -11.48 -6.21
CA GLU A 279 -11.67 -10.08 -6.64
C GLU A 279 -10.52 -9.50 -7.47
N PHE A 280 -9.27 -9.96 -7.30
CA PHE A 280 -8.16 -9.54 -8.18
C PHE A 280 -8.29 -10.03 -9.62
N ASN A 281 -8.95 -11.18 -9.83
CA ASN A 281 -9.20 -11.70 -11.18
C ASN A 281 -10.27 -10.89 -11.94
N ARG A 282 -10.83 -9.84 -11.33
CA ARG A 282 -11.82 -8.94 -11.93
C ARG A 282 -11.30 -7.53 -12.17
N LEU A 283 -10.11 -7.18 -11.67
CA LEU A 283 -9.49 -5.91 -11.99
C LEU A 283 -8.96 -5.99 -13.42
N ASP A 284 -9.69 -5.33 -14.32
CA ASP A 284 -9.34 -5.21 -15.72
C ASP A 284 -8.36 -4.05 -15.88
N ILE A 285 -7.11 -4.38 -16.24
CA ILE A 285 -6.06 -3.38 -16.41
C ILE A 285 -6.38 -2.41 -17.54
N GLU A 286 -7.12 -2.84 -18.57
CA GLU A 286 -7.49 -1.95 -19.68
C GLU A 286 -8.45 -0.86 -19.19
N ASN A 287 -9.47 -1.22 -18.41
CA ASN A 287 -10.36 -0.24 -17.78
C ASN A 287 -9.63 0.71 -16.82
N LEU A 288 -8.54 0.27 -16.18
CA LEU A 288 -7.71 1.15 -15.34
C LEU A 288 -6.85 2.10 -16.18
N LEU A 289 -6.32 1.62 -17.31
CA LEU A 289 -5.51 2.42 -18.23
C LEU A 289 -6.32 3.54 -18.87
N GLU A 290 -7.59 3.29 -19.22
CA GLU A 290 -8.52 4.32 -19.73
C GLU A 290 -8.75 5.48 -18.75
N LYS A 291 -8.59 5.27 -17.43
CA LYS A 291 -8.75 6.30 -16.39
C LYS A 291 -7.48 7.11 -16.11
N ILE A 292 -6.36 6.72 -16.72
CA ILE A 292 -5.05 7.34 -16.48
C ILE A 292 -4.76 8.45 -17.49
N ASP A 293 -5.31 8.32 -18.70
CA ASP A 293 -5.17 9.28 -19.79
C ASP A 293 -6.24 10.39 -19.72
#